data_AF-A0A644W2M1-F1
#
_entry.id   AF-A0A644W2M1-F1
#
_cell.length_a   1.000
_cell.length_b   1.000
_cell.length_c   1.000
_cell.angle_alpha   90.00
_cell.angle_beta   90.00
_cell.angle_gamma   90.00
#
_symmetry.space_group_name_H-M   'P 1'
#
loop_
_entity.id
_entity.type
_entity.pdbx_description
1 polymer ?
#
loop_
_entity_poly.entity_id
_entity_poly.type
_entity_poly.pdbx_seq_one_letter_code
_entity_poly.pdbx_strand_id
1 'polypeptide(L)'
;MGRITMDTKEIKTSTFSQVLLWFGAAVSISELMTGALIAPLGLEQGILAILIGHVIGALVLFPAGLIGAESGLSWAESTRISFGKYGSYGFSVVNIMQLLGWTAVMIISAAKAFDGIVKQFWGYQNEPLWCIAIGLFICLWIVVGLKNLSKLNVVVITLLFICTIVLGITVFSTPQGIVATNDTITFGAAVELNIAMALSWLPLISDYTRTLKRPFSGTVASVLS
;
A
#
# COMPACT_ATOMS: atom_id res chain seq x y z
N MET A 1 -37.39 4.01 -25.70
CA MET A 1 -35.93 4.18 -25.91
C MET A 1 -35.23 3.26 -24.92
N GLY A 2 -34.70 2.12 -25.41
CA GLY A 2 -34.30 0.98 -24.58
C GLY A 2 -33.06 1.27 -23.73
N ARG A 3 -33.15 0.93 -22.43
CA ARG A 3 -31.98 0.82 -21.55
C ARG A 3 -31.09 -0.29 -22.09
N ILE A 4 -29.91 0.06 -22.58
CA ILE A 4 -28.81 -0.89 -22.79
C ILE A 4 -28.33 -1.26 -21.38
N THR A 5 -28.88 -2.33 -20.82
CA THR A 5 -28.27 -3.01 -19.67
C THR A 5 -27.08 -3.79 -20.21
N MET A 6 -25.89 -3.18 -20.15
CA MET A 6 -24.67 -3.97 -20.18
C MET A 6 -24.65 -4.82 -18.92
N ASP A 7 -25.16 -6.04 -19.02
CA ASP A 7 -24.88 -7.11 -18.06
C ASP A 7 -23.43 -7.56 -18.27
N THR A 8 -22.49 -6.69 -17.91
CA THR A 8 -21.12 -7.11 -17.63
C THR A 8 -21.20 -7.92 -16.36
N LYS A 9 -21.28 -9.24 -16.50
CA LYS A 9 -21.11 -10.22 -15.43
C LYS A 9 -19.85 -9.87 -14.65
N GLU A 10 -19.99 -9.09 -13.58
CA GLU A 10 -18.85 -8.60 -12.81
C GLU A 10 -18.08 -9.82 -12.30
N ILE A 11 -16.80 -9.90 -12.68
CA ILE A 11 -15.93 -10.99 -12.25
C ILE A 11 -15.72 -10.79 -10.75
N LYS A 12 -16.48 -11.54 -9.94
CA LYS A 12 -16.34 -11.47 -8.50
C LYS A 12 -14.93 -11.90 -8.08
N THR A 13 -14.28 -11.10 -7.26
CA THR A 13 -12.91 -11.34 -6.76
C THR A 13 -12.92 -12.41 -5.68
N SER A 14 -11.89 -13.25 -5.67
CA SER A 14 -11.75 -14.31 -4.66
C SER A 14 -11.08 -13.79 -3.40
N THR A 15 -11.33 -14.42 -2.26
CA THR A 15 -10.64 -14.11 -1.00
C THR A 15 -9.13 -14.23 -1.14
N PHE A 16 -8.64 -15.26 -1.84
CA PHE A 16 -7.20 -15.44 -2.09
C PHE A 16 -6.61 -14.30 -2.93
N SER A 17 -7.37 -13.80 -3.91
CA SER A 17 -6.95 -12.63 -4.70
C SER A 17 -6.83 -11.37 -3.85
N GLN A 18 -7.69 -11.19 -2.83
CA GLN A 18 -7.53 -10.09 -1.87
C GLN A 18 -6.28 -10.28 -1.02
N VAL A 19 -6.06 -11.47 -0.47
CA VAL A 19 -4.84 -11.75 0.31
C VAL A 19 -3.59 -11.39 -0.48
N LEU A 20 -3.49 -11.84 -1.74
CA LEU A 20 -2.35 -11.51 -2.59
C LEU A 20 -2.21 -10.01 -2.88
N LEU A 21 -3.33 -9.29 -3.02
CA LEU A 21 -3.33 -7.85 -3.27
C LEU A 21 -2.81 -7.08 -2.06
N TRP A 22 -3.35 -7.36 -0.88
CA TRP A 22 -2.99 -6.65 0.37
C TRP A 22 -1.62 -7.06 0.88
N PHE A 23 -1.28 -8.35 0.80
CA PHE A 23 0.07 -8.84 1.07
C PHE A 23 1.10 -8.22 0.11
N GLY A 24 0.78 -8.12 -1.17
CA GLY A 24 1.63 -7.45 -2.15
C GLY A 24 1.85 -5.96 -1.86
N ALA A 25 0.83 -5.28 -1.31
CA ALA A 25 0.96 -3.90 -0.85
C ALA A 25 1.81 -3.79 0.43
N ALA A 26 1.68 -4.76 1.35
CA ALA A 26 2.46 -4.84 2.59
C ALA A 26 3.95 -5.18 2.34
N VAL A 27 4.27 -5.95 1.29
CA VAL A 27 5.66 -6.17 0.88
C VAL A 27 6.11 -5.03 -0.04
N SER A 28 6.41 -3.88 0.55
CA SER A 28 6.82 -2.68 -0.19
C SER A 28 8.04 -1.97 0.42
N ILE A 29 8.69 -1.13 -0.39
CA ILE A 29 9.81 -0.28 0.06
C ILE A 29 9.34 0.69 1.17
N SER A 30 8.10 1.18 1.08
CA SER A 30 7.52 2.06 2.09
C SER A 30 7.47 1.39 3.47
N GLU A 31 7.09 0.11 3.54
CA GLU A 31 7.08 -0.63 4.82
C GLU A 31 8.49 -0.86 5.36
N LEU A 32 9.48 -1.12 4.49
CA LEU A 32 10.89 -1.17 4.90
C LEU A 32 11.37 0.17 5.48
N MET A 33 10.97 1.29 4.87
CA MET A 33 11.29 2.63 5.37
C MET A 33 10.61 2.90 6.71
N THR A 34 9.32 2.56 6.86
CA THR A 34 8.60 2.65 8.14
C THR A 34 9.30 1.84 9.23
N GLY A 35 9.73 0.61 8.92
CA GLY A 35 10.54 -0.23 9.81
C GLY A 35 11.85 0.44 10.22
N ALA A 36 12.55 1.08 9.28
CA ALA A 36 13.77 1.82 9.57
C ALA A 36 13.53 3.05 10.48
N LEU A 37 12.39 3.74 10.32
CA LEU A 37 12.02 4.89 11.17
C LEU A 37 11.74 4.49 12.63
N ILE A 38 11.20 3.29 12.85
CA ILE A 38 10.90 2.79 14.20
C ILE A 38 12.03 1.94 14.79
N ALA A 39 13.08 1.65 14.02
CA ALA A 39 14.26 0.91 14.46
C ALA A 39 14.89 1.40 15.78
N PRO A 40 14.91 2.72 16.11
CA PRO A 40 15.43 3.20 17.38
C PRO A 40 14.75 2.64 18.63
N LEU A 41 13.51 2.15 18.52
CA LEU A 41 12.80 1.51 19.63
C LEU A 41 13.33 0.10 19.96
N GLY A 42 14.16 -0.46 19.08
CA GLY A 42 14.56 -1.86 19.14
C GLY A 42 13.48 -2.80 18.62
N LEU A 43 13.84 -4.08 18.50
CA LEU A 43 12.99 -5.08 17.85
C LEU A 43 11.68 -5.34 18.61
N GLU A 44 11.75 -5.43 19.95
CA GLU A 44 10.59 -5.74 20.78
C GLU A 44 9.52 -4.65 20.69
N GLN A 45 9.89 -3.41 21.00
CA GLN A 45 8.97 -2.26 20.97
C GLN A 45 8.55 -1.91 19.53
N GLY A 46 9.44 -2.08 18.55
CA GLY A 46 9.10 -1.89 17.14
C GLY A 46 8.03 -2.87 16.64
N ILE A 47 8.19 -4.17 16.92
CA ILE A 47 7.17 -5.19 16.58
C ILE A 47 5.86 -4.90 17.30
N LEU A 48 5.91 -4.58 18.59
CA LEU A 48 4.70 -4.26 19.35
C LEU A 48 3.97 -3.05 18.77
N ALA A 49 4.68 -2.00 18.37
CA ALA A 49 4.10 -0.82 17.74
C ALA A 49 3.42 -1.15 16.40
N ILE A 50 4.06 -1.98 15.56
CA ILE A 50 3.47 -2.48 14.31
C ILE A 50 2.18 -3.26 14.57
N LEU A 51 2.21 -4.22 15.49
CA LEU A 51 1.06 -5.08 15.78
C LEU A 51 -0.13 -4.27 16.32
N ILE A 52 0.11 -3.35 17.26
CA ILE A 52 -0.96 -2.50 17.82
C ILE A 52 -1.52 -1.58 16.72
N GLY A 53 -0.66 -0.94 15.93
CA GLY A 53 -1.10 -0.06 14.86
C GLY A 53 -1.90 -0.79 13.79
N HIS A 54 -1.49 -2.01 13.44
CA HIS A 54 -2.20 -2.86 12.48
C HIS A 54 -3.56 -3.31 13.02
N VAL A 55 -3.66 -3.71 14.29
CA VAL A 55 -4.95 -4.06 14.92
C VAL A 55 -5.91 -2.88 14.91
N ILE A 56 -5.45 -1.69 15.31
CA ILE A 56 -6.28 -0.48 15.30
C ILE A 56 -6.69 -0.10 13.88
N GLY A 57 -5.76 -0.15 12.93
CA GLY A 57 -6.02 0.08 11.52
C GLY A 57 -7.08 -0.88 10.97
N ALA A 58 -6.94 -2.18 11.24
CA ALA A 58 -7.89 -3.21 10.83
C ALA A 58 -9.28 -2.99 11.42
N LEU A 59 -9.38 -2.58 12.69
CA LEU A 59 -10.66 -2.26 13.33
C LEU A 59 -11.41 -1.12 12.63
N VAL A 60 -10.68 -0.15 12.06
CA VAL A 60 -11.28 0.97 11.31
C VAL A 60 -11.56 0.59 9.85
N LEU A 61 -10.65 -0.14 9.22
CA LEU A 61 -10.75 -0.57 7.82
C LEU A 61 -11.84 -1.62 7.60
N PHE A 62 -12.02 -2.54 8.54
CA PHE A 62 -12.96 -3.65 8.45
C PHE A 62 -14.41 -3.20 8.16
N PRO A 63 -15.04 -2.31 8.94
CA PRO A 63 -16.41 -1.89 8.67
C PRO A 63 -16.53 -1.19 7.31
N ALA A 64 -15.58 -0.33 6.93
CA ALA A 64 -15.60 0.33 5.62
C ALA A 64 -15.48 -0.68 4.47
N GLY A 65 -14.60 -1.66 4.60
CA GLY A 65 -14.45 -2.75 3.66
C GLY A 65 -15.70 -3.63 3.58
N LEU A 66 -16.34 -3.92 4.70
CA LEU A 66 -17.54 -4.75 4.76
C LEU A 66 -18.73 -4.04 4.10
N ILE A 67 -18.88 -2.74 4.33
CA ILE A 67 -19.89 -1.91 3.64
C ILE A 67 -19.69 -2.01 2.13
N GLY A 68 -18.47 -1.85 1.63
CA GLY A 68 -18.17 -2.04 0.21
C GLY A 68 -18.57 -3.43 -0.27
N ALA A 69 -18.15 -4.47 0.46
CA ALA A 69 -18.37 -5.87 0.10
C ALA A 69 -19.85 -6.31 0.09
N GLU A 70 -20.68 -5.76 0.99
CA GLU A 70 -22.10 -6.09 1.09
C GLU A 70 -22.97 -5.22 0.16
N SER A 71 -22.64 -3.94 0.02
CA SER A 71 -23.43 -2.99 -0.78
C SER A 71 -23.04 -2.94 -2.25
N GLY A 72 -21.84 -3.40 -2.61
CA GLY A 72 -21.28 -3.27 -3.96
C GLY A 72 -20.86 -1.84 -4.32
N LEU A 73 -20.89 -0.91 -3.37
CA LEU A 73 -20.60 0.50 -3.59
C LEU A 73 -19.09 0.80 -3.51
N SER A 74 -18.64 1.71 -4.37
CA SER A 74 -17.33 2.36 -4.25
C SER A 74 -17.24 3.25 -3.01
N TRP A 75 -16.02 3.63 -2.62
CA TRP A 75 -15.83 4.59 -1.52
C TRP A 75 -16.60 5.89 -1.73
N ALA A 76 -16.54 6.43 -2.95
CA ALA A 76 -17.23 7.67 -3.30
C ALA A 76 -18.76 7.52 -3.17
N GLU A 77 -19.31 6.36 -3.52
CA GLU A 77 -20.73 6.07 -3.40
C GLU A 77 -21.15 5.84 -1.94
N SER A 78 -20.36 5.10 -1.16
CA SER A 78 -20.63 4.86 0.26
C SER A 78 -20.61 6.17 1.06
N THR A 79 -19.61 7.02 0.85
CA THR A 79 -19.52 8.33 1.53
C THR A 79 -20.66 9.28 1.15
N ARG A 80 -21.21 9.14 -0.07
CA ARG A 80 -22.36 9.92 -0.52
C ARG A 80 -23.64 9.63 0.27
N ILE A 81 -23.77 8.45 0.88
CA ILE A 81 -24.92 8.10 1.73
C ILE A 81 -24.95 9.00 2.97
N SER A 82 -23.80 9.22 3.61
CA SER A 82 -23.71 10.01 4.85
C SER A 82 -23.53 11.51 4.60
N PHE A 83 -22.76 11.90 3.59
CA PHE A 83 -22.35 13.30 3.37
C PHE A 83 -22.99 13.95 2.13
N GLY A 84 -23.88 13.23 1.43
CA GLY A 84 -24.50 13.71 0.20
C GLY A 84 -23.52 13.85 -0.96
N LYS A 85 -24.04 14.35 -2.10
CA LYS A 85 -23.27 14.46 -3.35
C LYS A 85 -22.06 15.39 -3.22
N TYR A 86 -22.25 16.56 -2.60
CA TYR A 86 -21.20 17.56 -2.48
C TYR A 86 -20.15 17.18 -1.45
N GLY A 87 -20.53 16.55 -0.33
CA GLY A 87 -19.57 16.05 0.65
C GLY A 87 -18.69 14.93 0.10
N SER A 88 -19.25 14.01 -0.69
CA SER A 88 -18.50 12.95 -1.39
C SER A 88 -17.41 13.50 -2.32
N TYR A 89 -17.63 14.65 -2.96
CA TYR A 89 -16.57 15.30 -3.74
C TYR A 89 -15.40 15.76 -2.88
N GLY A 90 -15.64 16.33 -1.69
CA GLY A 90 -14.58 16.70 -0.76
C GLY A 90 -13.71 15.51 -0.38
N PHE A 91 -14.32 14.38 0.03
CA PHE A 91 -13.60 13.16 0.34
C PHE A 91 -12.85 12.58 -0.87
N SER A 92 -13.42 12.69 -2.06
CA SER A 92 -12.77 12.25 -3.31
C SER A 92 -11.53 13.10 -3.63
N VAL A 93 -11.60 14.42 -3.42
CA VAL A 93 -10.43 15.31 -3.62
C VAL A 93 -9.32 14.95 -2.63
N VAL A 94 -9.65 14.73 -1.35
CA VAL A 94 -8.68 14.29 -0.35
C VAL A 94 -8.07 12.94 -0.71
N ASN A 95 -8.88 11.98 -1.19
CA ASN A 95 -8.37 10.69 -1.65
C ASN A 95 -7.41 10.83 -2.85
N ILE A 96 -7.76 11.68 -3.83
CA ILE A 96 -6.88 11.94 -4.99
C ILE A 96 -5.56 12.56 -4.54
N MET A 97 -5.59 13.56 -3.65
CA MET A 97 -4.37 14.16 -3.11
C MET A 97 -3.50 13.12 -2.41
N GLN A 98 -4.10 12.21 -1.64
CA GLN A 98 -3.39 11.14 -0.97
C GLN A 98 -2.75 10.15 -1.94
N LEU A 99 -3.46 9.74 -2.99
CA LEU A 99 -2.93 8.87 -4.03
C LEU A 99 -1.76 9.51 -4.79
N LEU A 100 -1.83 10.83 -5.05
CA LEU A 100 -0.71 11.58 -5.62
C LEU A 100 0.50 11.59 -4.67
N GLY A 101 0.27 11.76 -3.37
CA GLY A 101 1.31 11.65 -2.34
C GLY A 101 1.99 10.28 -2.35
N TRP A 102 1.22 9.19 -2.36
CA TRP A 102 1.75 7.83 -2.46
C TRP A 102 2.51 7.59 -3.75
N THR A 103 2.01 8.10 -4.88
CA THR A 103 2.71 8.01 -6.17
C THR A 103 4.06 8.70 -6.11
N ALA A 104 4.13 9.88 -5.50
CA ALA A 104 5.39 10.60 -5.32
C ALA A 104 6.39 9.82 -4.44
N VAL A 105 5.93 9.25 -3.31
CA VAL A 105 6.76 8.40 -2.44
C VAL A 105 7.32 7.21 -3.23
N MET A 106 6.50 6.52 -4.01
CA MET A 106 6.94 5.38 -4.81
C MET A 106 7.97 5.77 -5.89
N ILE A 107 7.79 6.91 -6.55
CA ILE A 107 8.75 7.43 -7.54
C ILE A 107 10.08 7.75 -6.87
N ILE A 108 10.07 8.46 -5.74
CA ILE A 108 11.30 8.85 -5.02
C ILE A 108 12.03 7.61 -4.51
N SER A 109 11.32 6.66 -3.92
CA SER A 109 11.91 5.41 -3.42
C SER A 109 12.53 4.58 -4.55
N ALA A 110 11.85 4.46 -5.68
CA ALA A 110 12.37 3.76 -6.85
C ALA A 110 13.59 4.49 -7.46
N ALA A 111 13.54 5.83 -7.54
CA ALA A 111 14.65 6.65 -8.01
C ALA A 111 15.88 6.49 -7.13
N LYS A 112 15.74 6.53 -5.81
CA LYS A 112 16.84 6.30 -4.85
C LYS A 112 17.44 4.91 -4.98
N ALA A 113 16.60 3.88 -5.11
CA ALA A 113 17.07 2.51 -5.32
C ALA A 113 17.88 2.39 -6.61
N PHE A 114 17.38 2.98 -7.71
CA PHE A 114 18.07 2.96 -9.00
C PHE A 114 19.36 3.79 -9.00
N ASP A 115 19.34 4.98 -8.38
CA ASP A 115 20.50 5.86 -8.22
C ASP A 115 21.63 5.16 -7.44
N GLY A 116 21.27 4.41 -6.39
CA GLY A 116 22.22 3.59 -5.62
C GLY A 116 22.91 2.52 -6.47
N ILE A 117 22.17 1.85 -7.36
CA ILE A 117 22.71 0.89 -8.32
C ILE A 117 23.65 1.60 -9.30
N VAL A 118 23.19 2.68 -9.93
CA VAL A 118 23.99 3.40 -10.93
C VAL A 118 25.29 3.94 -10.34
N LYS A 119 25.24 4.46 -9.10
CA LYS A 119 26.42 4.90 -8.37
C LYS A 119 27.43 3.77 -8.18
N GLN A 120 26.98 2.57 -7.83
CA GLN A 120 27.87 1.44 -7.60
C GLN A 120 28.56 0.95 -8.88
N PHE A 121 27.86 0.94 -10.02
CA PHE A 121 28.40 0.40 -11.28
C PHE A 121 29.12 1.45 -12.15
N TRP A 122 28.63 2.69 -12.17
CA TRP A 122 29.11 3.75 -13.07
C TRP A 122 29.63 5.00 -12.34
N GLY A 123 29.55 5.07 -11.01
CA GLY A 123 30.01 6.22 -10.24
C GLY A 123 29.18 7.50 -10.45
N TYR A 124 28.07 7.40 -11.16
CA TYR A 124 27.18 8.52 -11.45
C TYR A 124 26.02 8.56 -10.46
N GLN A 125 25.65 9.76 -10.01
CA GLN A 125 24.58 9.96 -9.03
C GLN A 125 23.73 11.18 -9.40
N ASN A 126 22.44 10.97 -9.66
CA ASN A 126 21.48 12.02 -9.98
C ASN A 126 20.03 11.56 -9.73
N GLU A 127 19.63 11.50 -8.46
CA GLU A 127 18.27 11.14 -8.04
C GLU A 127 17.17 11.95 -8.76
N PRO A 128 17.23 13.30 -8.91
CA PRO A 128 16.19 14.06 -9.61
C PRO A 128 15.98 13.63 -11.06
N LEU A 129 17.04 13.26 -11.78
CA LEU A 129 16.94 12.74 -13.15
C LEU A 129 16.13 11.45 -13.18
N TRP A 130 16.38 10.54 -12.23
CA TRP A 130 15.67 9.27 -12.14
C TRP A 130 14.21 9.45 -11.73
N CYS A 131 13.91 10.39 -10.83
CA CYS A 131 12.52 10.77 -10.51
C CYS A 131 11.74 11.21 -11.76
N ILE A 132 12.33 12.10 -12.57
CA ILE A 132 11.72 12.57 -13.82
C ILE A 132 11.55 11.42 -14.80
N ALA A 133 12.58 10.59 -14.99
CA ALA A 133 12.54 9.46 -15.90
C ALA A 133 11.42 8.46 -15.53
N ILE A 134 11.34 8.04 -14.26
CA ILE A 134 10.32 7.12 -13.77
C ILE A 134 8.92 7.74 -13.91
N GLY A 135 8.75 9.02 -13.55
CA GLY A 135 7.49 9.73 -13.72
C GLY A 135 7.04 9.76 -15.18
N LEU A 136 7.94 10.03 -16.12
CA LEU A 136 7.67 9.98 -17.56
C LEU A 136 7.28 8.57 -18.02
N PHE A 137 7.96 7.53 -17.55
CA PHE A 137 7.60 6.14 -17.86
C PHE A 137 6.20 5.78 -17.37
N ILE A 138 5.82 6.22 -16.16
CA ILE A 138 4.46 6.02 -15.64
C ILE A 138 3.43 6.75 -16.53
N CYS A 139 3.68 8.01 -16.88
CA CYS A 139 2.82 8.77 -17.79
C CYS A 139 2.65 8.07 -19.15
N LEU A 140 3.76 7.60 -19.74
CA LEU A 140 3.74 6.85 -21.00
C LEU A 140 2.92 5.58 -20.88
N TRP A 141 3.11 4.80 -19.81
CA TRP A 141 2.34 3.58 -19.58
C TRP A 141 0.83 3.90 -19.49
N ILE A 142 0.44 4.91 -18.71
CA ILE A 142 -0.96 5.33 -18.60
C ILE A 142 -1.56 5.64 -19.99
N VAL A 143 -0.83 6.38 -20.83
CA VAL A 143 -1.27 6.73 -22.19
C VAL A 143 -1.39 5.51 -23.10
N VAL A 144 -0.44 4.56 -23.02
CA VAL A 144 -0.46 3.32 -23.82
C VAL A 144 -1.57 2.37 -23.35
N GLY A 145 -2.00 2.46 -22.09
CA GLY A 145 -3.12 1.68 -21.56
C GLY A 145 -2.83 0.17 -21.41
N LEU A 146 -1.58 -0.20 -21.12
CA LEU A 146 -1.21 -1.60 -20.85
C LEU A 146 -1.89 -2.10 -19.57
N LYS A 147 -2.96 -2.89 -19.72
CA LYS A 147 -3.80 -3.37 -18.60
C LYS A 147 -3.46 -4.78 -18.11
N ASN A 148 -2.61 -5.52 -18.81
CA ASN A 148 -2.48 -6.97 -18.63
C ASN A 148 -1.12 -7.42 -18.06
N LEU A 149 -0.70 -6.81 -16.95
CA LEU A 149 0.56 -7.15 -16.25
C LEU A 149 0.37 -8.04 -15.01
N SER A 150 -0.79 -8.69 -14.86
CA SER A 150 -1.10 -9.50 -13.67
C SER A 150 -0.05 -10.59 -13.40
N LYS A 151 0.42 -11.28 -14.44
CA LYS A 151 1.49 -12.29 -14.32
C LYS A 151 2.82 -11.67 -13.89
N LEU A 152 3.19 -10.52 -14.45
CA LEU A 152 4.41 -9.81 -14.09
C LEU A 152 4.36 -9.34 -12.63
N ASN A 153 3.21 -8.83 -12.19
CA ASN A 153 3.03 -8.38 -10.81
C ASN A 153 3.27 -9.52 -9.80
N VAL A 154 2.73 -10.72 -10.06
CA VAL A 154 2.97 -11.88 -9.20
C VAL A 154 4.46 -12.23 -9.10
N VAL A 155 5.18 -12.19 -10.23
CA VAL A 155 6.63 -12.42 -10.26
C VAL A 155 7.36 -11.35 -9.45
N VAL A 156 7.03 -10.07 -9.63
CA VAL A 156 7.66 -8.94 -8.91
C VAL A 156 7.43 -9.05 -7.40
N ILE A 157 6.19 -9.27 -6.94
CA ILE A 157 5.87 -9.43 -5.51
C ILE A 157 6.64 -10.63 -4.92
N THR A 158 6.71 -11.74 -5.66
CA THR A 158 7.42 -12.94 -5.22
C THR A 158 8.91 -12.69 -5.08
N LEU A 159 9.54 -12.02 -6.05
CA LEU A 159 10.95 -11.65 -5.99
C LEU A 159 11.23 -10.68 -4.84
N LEU A 160 10.39 -9.65 -4.66
CA LEU A 160 10.52 -8.72 -3.55
C LEU A 160 10.44 -9.43 -2.20
N PHE A 161 9.48 -10.36 -2.04
CA PHE A 161 9.35 -11.14 -0.82
C PHE A 161 10.59 -12.00 -0.53
N ILE A 162 11.12 -12.69 -1.55
CA ILE A 162 12.38 -13.45 -1.42
C ILE A 162 13.54 -12.51 -1.03
N CYS A 163 13.66 -11.35 -1.68
CA CYS A 163 14.68 -10.36 -1.33
C CYS A 163 14.56 -9.91 0.13
N THR A 164 13.35 -9.66 0.63
CA THR A 164 13.12 -9.29 2.04
C THR A 164 13.55 -10.39 2.99
N ILE A 165 13.27 -11.67 2.68
CA ILE A 165 13.73 -12.81 3.50
C ILE A 165 15.26 -12.88 3.50
N VAL A 166 15.90 -12.77 2.33
CA VAL A 166 17.35 -12.79 2.21
C VAL A 166 17.97 -11.64 3.00
N LEU A 167 17.44 -10.42 2.87
CA LEU A 167 17.87 -9.26 3.64
C LEU A 167 17.75 -9.51 5.15
N GLY A 168 16.60 -10.02 5.61
CA GLY A 168 16.39 -10.40 7.01
C GLY A 168 17.46 -11.37 7.51
N ILE A 169 17.68 -12.48 6.80
CA ILE A 169 18.71 -13.48 7.16
C ILE A 169 20.10 -12.84 7.20
N THR A 170 20.46 -12.01 6.21
CA THR A 170 21.79 -11.37 6.16
C THR A 170 22.02 -10.40 7.31
N VAL A 171 20.99 -9.65 7.71
CA VAL A 171 21.06 -8.71 8.85
C VAL A 171 21.25 -9.48 10.15
N PHE A 172 20.47 -10.53 10.42
CA PHE A 172 20.58 -11.31 11.64
C PHE A 172 21.84 -12.21 11.70
N SER A 173 22.38 -12.62 10.55
CA SER A 173 23.60 -13.45 10.50
C SER A 173 24.90 -12.65 10.61
N THR A 174 24.84 -11.34 10.40
CA THR A 174 26.01 -10.46 10.53
C THR A 174 26.06 -9.93 11.96
N PRO A 175 27.15 -10.16 12.73
CA PRO A 175 27.29 -9.57 14.06
C PRO A 175 27.38 -8.05 13.93
N GLN A 176 26.24 -7.38 14.09
CA GLN A 176 26.15 -5.92 14.10
C GLN A 176 26.18 -5.49 15.57
N GLY A 177 27.12 -4.61 15.91
CA GLY A 177 27.01 -3.86 17.17
C GLY A 177 25.70 -3.08 17.16
N ILE A 178 25.06 -2.93 18.31
CA ILE A 178 23.88 -2.06 18.44
C ILE A 178 24.33 -0.66 18.03
N VAL A 179 23.97 -0.23 16.82
CA VAL A 179 24.19 1.14 16.39
C VAL A 179 23.15 1.97 17.13
N ALA A 180 23.57 2.63 18.21
CA ALA A 180 22.74 3.60 18.89
C ALA A 180 22.41 4.72 17.88
N THR A 181 21.17 4.76 17.44
CA THR A 181 20.66 5.86 16.62
C THR A 181 20.39 7.04 17.54
N ASN A 182 20.91 8.23 17.20
CA ASN A 182 20.59 9.47 17.93
C ASN A 182 19.15 9.94 17.70
N ASP A 183 18.45 9.34 16.73
CA ASP A 183 17.04 9.59 16.47
C ASP A 183 16.19 8.84 17.49
N THR A 184 15.33 9.58 18.20
CA THR A 184 14.39 9.00 19.17
C THR A 184 12.97 9.24 18.70
N ILE A 185 12.34 8.22 18.14
CA ILE A 185 10.88 8.17 18.04
C ILE A 185 10.31 7.62 19.35
N THR A 186 9.19 8.16 19.82
CA THR A 186 8.50 7.58 20.97
C THR A 186 7.70 6.36 20.55
N PHE A 187 7.46 5.42 21.48
CA PHE A 187 6.61 4.27 21.21
C PHE A 187 5.21 4.69 20.70
N GLY A 188 4.61 5.70 21.32
CA GLY A 188 3.32 6.24 20.89
C GLY A 188 3.34 6.76 19.46
N ALA A 189 4.38 7.52 19.07
CA ALA A 189 4.52 8.00 17.70
C ALA A 189 4.73 6.86 16.69
N ALA A 190 5.42 5.78 17.07
CA ALA A 190 5.54 4.60 16.23
C ALA A 190 4.19 3.88 16.04
N VAL A 191 3.36 3.78 17.09
CA VAL A 191 1.99 3.25 16.97
C VAL A 191 1.17 4.14 16.04
N GLU A 192 1.18 5.46 16.26
CA GLU A 192 0.46 6.42 15.42
C GLU A 192 0.88 6.36 13.95
N LEU A 193 2.17 6.21 13.67
CA LEU A 193 2.69 6.02 12.33
C LEU A 193 2.08 4.79 11.66
N ASN A 194 2.08 3.63 12.35
CA ASN A 194 1.49 2.40 11.83
C ASN A 194 -0.04 2.52 11.64
N ILE A 195 -0.74 3.22 12.54
CA ILE A 195 -2.17 3.52 12.38
C ILE A 195 -2.38 4.38 11.13
N ALA A 196 -1.62 5.45 10.95
CA ALA A 196 -1.74 6.36 9.81
C ALA A 196 -1.51 5.64 8.48
N MET A 197 -0.54 4.72 8.43
CA MET A 197 -0.28 3.86 7.27
C MET A 197 -1.52 3.04 6.90
N ALA A 198 -2.15 2.37 7.86
CA ALA A 198 -3.38 1.62 7.60
C ALA A 198 -4.56 2.52 7.21
N LEU A 199 -4.77 3.63 7.95
CA LEU A 199 -5.87 4.57 7.68
C LEU A 199 -5.78 5.22 6.30
N SER A 200 -4.57 5.32 5.74
CA SER A 200 -4.37 5.83 4.38
C SER A 200 -5.12 5.03 3.31
N TRP A 201 -5.45 3.76 3.59
CA TRP A 201 -6.19 2.86 2.70
C TRP A 201 -7.70 2.91 2.90
N LEU A 202 -8.19 3.63 3.92
CA LEU A 202 -9.61 3.73 4.21
C LEU A 202 -10.42 4.22 3.00
N PRO A 203 -9.97 5.21 2.22
CA PRO A 203 -10.71 5.67 1.05
C PRO A 203 -10.73 4.72 -0.15
N LEU A 204 -10.06 3.58 -0.06
CA LEU A 204 -9.86 2.64 -1.18
C LEU A 204 -10.37 1.25 -0.86
N ILE A 205 -10.49 0.88 0.41
CA ILE A 205 -10.79 -0.50 0.78
C ILE A 205 -12.13 -0.98 0.21
N SER A 206 -13.16 -0.14 0.21
CA SER A 206 -14.46 -0.49 -0.39
C SER A 206 -14.38 -0.68 -1.90
N ASP A 207 -13.51 0.04 -2.60
CA ASP A 207 -13.31 -0.12 -4.05
C ASP A 207 -12.73 -1.49 -4.40
N TYR A 208 -11.91 -2.05 -3.51
CA TYR A 208 -11.32 -3.39 -3.65
C TYR A 208 -12.24 -4.50 -3.14
N THR A 209 -13.06 -4.25 -2.12
CA THR A 209 -13.93 -5.27 -1.53
C THR A 209 -15.29 -5.39 -2.20
N ARG A 210 -15.78 -4.37 -2.93
CA ARG A 210 -17.14 -4.35 -3.54
C ARG A 210 -17.45 -5.51 -4.48
N THR A 211 -16.44 -6.10 -5.12
CA THR A 211 -16.62 -7.23 -6.03
C THR A 211 -16.42 -8.60 -5.36
N LEU A 212 -16.31 -8.67 -4.03
CA LEU A 212 -15.97 -9.92 -3.34
C LEU A 212 -17.03 -11.02 -3.51
N LYS A 213 -16.56 -12.26 -3.72
CA LYS A 213 -17.44 -13.46 -3.68
C LYS A 213 -18.01 -13.74 -2.29
N ARG A 214 -17.22 -13.51 -1.24
CA ARG A 214 -17.58 -13.76 0.17
C ARG A 214 -17.34 -12.47 0.95
N PRO A 215 -18.39 -11.66 1.23
CA PRO A 215 -18.22 -10.33 1.80
C PRO A 215 -17.45 -10.33 3.12
N PHE A 216 -17.90 -11.11 4.10
CA PHE A 216 -17.27 -11.16 5.42
C PHE A 216 -15.84 -11.73 5.37
N SER A 217 -15.67 -12.99 4.96
CA SER A 217 -14.35 -13.64 4.95
C SER A 217 -13.34 -12.95 4.02
N GLY A 218 -13.81 -12.40 2.90
CA GLY A 218 -12.97 -11.63 1.98
C GLY A 218 -12.51 -10.30 2.59
N THR A 219 -13.37 -9.62 3.35
CA THR A 219 -13.01 -8.38 4.05
C THR A 219 -12.06 -8.67 5.20
N VAL A 220 -12.31 -9.70 6.02
CA VAL A 220 -11.39 -10.14 7.08
C VAL A 220 -10.01 -10.44 6.51
N ALA A 221 -9.97 -11.19 5.40
CA ALA A 221 -8.70 -11.45 4.72
C ALA A 221 -8.03 -10.16 4.25
N SER A 222 -8.79 -9.21 3.70
CA SER A 222 -8.24 -7.94 3.20
C SER A 222 -7.57 -7.10 4.28
N VAL A 223 -8.13 -7.06 5.50
CA VAL A 223 -7.62 -6.21 6.58
C VAL A 223 -6.52 -6.86 7.44
N LEU A 224 -6.36 -8.19 7.35
CA LEU A 224 -5.38 -8.94 8.15
C LEU A 224 -4.17 -9.44 7.35
N SER A 225 -4.19 -9.31 6.01
CA SER A 225 -3.09 -9.74 5.14
C SER A 225 -1.97 -8.70 5.11
#